data_AF-A0A2K3LT68-F1
#
_entry.id   AF-A0A2K3LT68-F1
#
_cell.length_a   1.000
_cell.length_b   1.000
_cell.length_c   1.000
_cell.angle_alpha   90.00
_cell.angle_beta   90.00
_cell.angle_gamma   90.00
#
_symmetry.space_group_name_H-M   'P 1'
#
loop_
_entity.id
_entity.type
_entity.pdbx_description
1 polymer ?
#
loop_
_entity_poly.entity_id
_entity_poly.type
_entity_poly.pdbx_seq_one_letter_code
_entity_poly.pdbx_strand_id
1 'polypeptide(L)'
;MTSRNISRATAALALLSLLLSAVADSSANCSRKCIAEQCDTMGIKYGKYCGVGYWGCPGEQPCDDTDACCMAHDNCVDKFASECMAFAYQTHR
;
A
#
# COMPACT_ATOMS: atom_id res chain seq x y z
N MET A 1 -42.50 7.80 19.20
CA MET A 1 -41.12 8.33 19.41
C MET A 1 -40.50 7.54 20.56
N THR A 2 -39.71 6.50 20.27
CA THR A 2 -39.05 5.69 21.29
C THR A 2 -37.70 6.32 21.65
N SER A 3 -37.62 6.88 22.86
CA SER A 3 -36.39 7.41 23.45
C SER A 3 -35.43 6.25 23.77
N ARG A 4 -34.31 6.13 23.04
CA ARG A 4 -33.27 5.12 23.32
C ARG A 4 -32.35 5.65 24.42
N ASN A 5 -32.50 5.15 25.63
CA ASN A 5 -31.51 5.34 26.71
C ASN A 5 -30.25 4.52 26.36
N ILE A 6 -29.26 5.18 25.78
CA ILE A 6 -27.98 4.58 25.41
C ILE A 6 -27.16 4.39 26.70
N SER A 7 -26.90 3.15 27.08
CA SER A 7 -26.10 2.83 28.27
C SER A 7 -24.64 3.25 28.06
N ARG A 8 -23.95 3.74 29.10
CA ARG A 8 -22.54 4.18 29.00
C ARG A 8 -21.63 3.06 28.48
N ALA A 9 -21.96 1.81 28.79
CA ALA A 9 -21.27 0.63 28.26
C ALA A 9 -21.44 0.48 26.74
N THR A 10 -22.64 0.75 26.20
CA THR A 10 -22.88 0.68 24.76
C THR A 10 -22.18 1.79 23.98
N ALA A 11 -22.03 2.97 24.58
CA ALA A 11 -21.24 4.05 23.99
C ALA A 11 -19.73 3.72 23.99
N ALA A 12 -19.21 3.14 25.08
CA ALA A 12 -17.82 2.73 25.18
C ALA A 12 -17.46 1.60 24.19
N LEU A 13 -18.34 0.60 24.04
CA LEU A 13 -18.17 -0.48 23.06
C LEU A 13 -18.19 0.04 21.62
N ALA A 14 -19.09 0.99 21.30
CA ALA A 14 -19.15 1.59 19.97
C ALA A 14 -17.88 2.39 19.63
N LEU A 15 -17.35 3.15 20.60
CA LEU A 15 -16.08 3.88 20.44
C LEU A 15 -14.88 2.94 20.26
N LEU A 16 -14.83 1.85 21.04
CA LEU A 16 -13.76 0.85 20.93
C LEU A 16 -13.78 0.16 19.56
N SER A 17 -14.97 -0.17 19.04
CA SER A 17 -15.13 -0.72 17.69
C SER A 17 -14.67 0.26 16.61
N LEU A 18 -14.99 1.55 16.72
CA LEU A 18 -14.52 2.57 15.77
C LEU A 18 -12.98 2.70 15.77
N LEU A 19 -12.36 2.67 16.95
CA LEU A 19 -10.91 2.75 17.09
C LEU A 19 -10.22 1.51 16.49
N LEU A 20 -10.82 0.32 16.62
CA LEU A 20 -10.29 -0.90 16.03
C LEU A 20 -10.39 -0.92 14.50
N SER A 21 -11.43 -0.31 13.92
CA SER A 21 -11.54 -0.15 12.46
C SER A 21 -10.49 0.82 11.89
N ALA A 22 -10.12 1.87 12.64
CA ALA A 22 -9.10 2.83 12.20
C ALA A 22 -7.68 2.25 12.19
N VAL A 23 -7.37 1.22 13.00
CA VAL A 23 -6.03 0.58 12.98
C VAL A 23 -5.91 -0.52 11.93
N ALA A 24 -7.02 -1.13 11.51
CA ALA A 24 -7.03 -2.18 10.49
C ALA A 24 -6.70 -1.67 9.08
N ASP A 25 -6.78 -0.36 8.84
CA ASP A 25 -6.44 0.28 7.57
C ASP A 25 -4.92 0.43 7.34
N SER A 26 -4.10 0.08 8.34
CA SER A 26 -2.63 0.11 8.23
C SER A 26 -2.03 -1.17 7.65
N SER A 27 -2.85 -2.19 7.33
CA SER A 27 -2.47 -3.26 6.41
C SER A 27 -2.65 -2.79 4.97
N ALA A 28 -1.99 -1.70 4.60
CA ALA A 28 -1.66 -1.43 3.21
C ALA A 28 -1.13 -2.74 2.60
N ASN A 29 -1.62 -3.11 1.41
CA ASN A 29 -1.36 -4.38 0.74
C ASN A 29 0.09 -4.43 0.22
N CYS A 30 1.04 -4.39 1.14
CA CYS A 30 2.47 -4.37 0.87
C CYS A 30 3.04 -5.79 0.97
N SER A 31 4.08 -6.06 0.19
CA SER A 31 4.71 -7.37 0.14
C SER A 31 5.74 -7.55 1.25
N ARG A 32 5.74 -8.74 1.86
CA ARG A 32 6.80 -9.23 2.76
C ARG A 32 7.48 -10.49 2.23
N LYS A 33 7.06 -10.99 1.07
CA LYS A 33 7.51 -12.27 0.52
C LYS A 33 8.05 -12.05 -0.87
N CYS A 34 9.16 -12.72 -1.18
CA CYS A 34 9.69 -12.80 -2.52
C CYS A 34 8.76 -13.68 -3.36
N ILE A 35 8.09 -13.09 -4.35
CA ILE A 35 7.23 -13.81 -5.29
C ILE A 35 7.72 -13.59 -6.72
N ALA A 36 7.27 -14.45 -7.62
CA ALA A 36 7.48 -14.31 -9.06
C ALA A 36 6.19 -14.76 -9.75
N GLU A 37 5.31 -13.82 -10.03
CA GLU A 37 4.03 -14.04 -10.67
C GLU A 37 3.91 -13.20 -11.94
N GLN A 38 3.28 -13.76 -12.97
CA GLN A 38 2.92 -13.04 -14.20
C GLN A 38 4.12 -12.39 -14.93
N CYS A 39 5.30 -13.03 -14.87
CA CYS A 39 6.58 -12.52 -15.39
C CYS A 39 6.58 -12.10 -16.87
N ASP A 40 5.72 -12.67 -17.69
CA ASP A 40 5.64 -12.42 -19.14
C ASP A 40 4.53 -11.41 -19.51
N THR A 41 3.98 -10.71 -18.53
CA THR A 41 2.88 -9.74 -18.73
C THR A 41 3.14 -8.43 -18.00
N MET A 42 2.38 -7.39 -18.33
CA MET A 42 2.42 -6.10 -17.62
C MET A 42 1.95 -6.20 -16.15
N GLY A 43 1.35 -7.32 -15.74
CA GLY A 43 0.92 -7.58 -14.36
C GLY A 43 1.99 -8.18 -13.45
N ILE A 44 3.26 -8.18 -13.88
CA ILE A 44 4.37 -8.79 -13.15
C ILE A 44 4.41 -8.38 -11.68
N LYS A 45 4.59 -9.37 -10.81
CA LYS A 45 4.97 -9.18 -9.41
C LYS A 45 6.22 -10.00 -9.14
N TYR A 46 7.34 -9.30 -9.05
CA TYR A 46 8.63 -9.90 -8.82
C TYR A 46 9.27 -9.34 -7.55
N GLY A 47 9.89 -10.23 -6.77
CA GLY A 47 10.49 -9.88 -5.49
C GLY A 47 9.44 -9.36 -4.52
N LYS A 48 9.69 -8.20 -3.93
CA LYS A 48 8.75 -7.47 -3.07
C LYS A 48 8.32 -6.13 -3.65
N TYR A 49 9.07 -5.58 -4.62
CA TYR A 49 8.94 -4.21 -5.10
C TYR A 49 8.67 -4.09 -6.60
N CYS A 50 8.94 -5.11 -7.42
CA CYS A 50 8.76 -4.97 -8.86
C CYS A 50 7.29 -5.27 -9.26
N GLY A 51 6.52 -4.23 -9.59
CA GLY A 51 5.20 -4.35 -10.20
C GLY A 51 4.37 -3.07 -10.11
N VAL A 52 3.43 -2.86 -11.04
CA VAL A 52 2.57 -1.68 -10.99
C VAL A 52 1.58 -1.79 -9.83
N GLY A 53 1.60 -0.82 -8.91
CA GLY A 53 0.75 -0.85 -7.73
C GLY A 53 1.08 -1.99 -6.76
N TYR A 54 2.32 -2.48 -6.81
CA TYR A 54 2.85 -3.52 -5.95
C TYR A 54 4.13 -3.01 -5.30
N TRP A 55 4.21 -3.01 -3.97
CA TRP A 55 5.34 -2.45 -3.24
C TRP A 55 5.65 -3.26 -1.98
N GLY A 56 6.89 -3.19 -1.51
CA GLY A 56 7.32 -3.87 -0.29
C GLY A 56 6.92 -3.12 0.98
N CYS A 57 6.75 -3.85 2.08
CA CYS A 57 6.45 -3.22 3.36
C CYS A 57 7.66 -2.43 3.92
N PRO A 58 7.42 -1.40 4.75
CA PRO A 58 8.51 -0.66 5.40
C PRO A 58 9.44 -1.59 6.19
N GLY A 59 10.75 -1.44 5.97
CA GLY A 59 11.79 -2.22 6.65
C GLY A 59 12.10 -3.60 6.02
N GLU A 60 11.36 -4.01 4.98
CA GLU A 60 11.72 -5.19 4.21
C GLU A 60 12.97 -4.92 3.36
N GLN A 61 13.85 -5.93 3.25
CA GLN A 61 14.97 -5.89 2.33
C GLN A 61 14.55 -6.45 0.96
N PRO A 62 15.14 -5.95 -0.14
CA PRO A 62 14.91 -6.50 -1.47
C PRO A 62 15.38 -7.95 -1.55
N CYS A 63 14.73 -8.73 -2.41
CA CYS A 63 15.01 -10.16 -2.58
C CYS A 63 16.33 -10.42 -3.34
N ASP A 64 16.68 -9.55 -4.28
CA ASP A 64 17.89 -9.60 -5.11
C ASP A 64 18.23 -8.18 -5.64
N ASP A 65 19.28 -8.08 -6.47
CA ASP A 65 19.71 -6.80 -7.04
C ASP A 65 18.67 -6.19 -8.00
N THR A 66 17.87 -7.02 -8.67
CA THR A 66 16.77 -6.57 -9.54
C THR A 66 15.66 -5.92 -8.72
N ASP A 67 15.24 -6.57 -7.64
CA ASP A 67 14.24 -6.06 -6.69
C ASP A 67 14.75 -4.81 -5.96
N ALA A 68 16.06 -4.69 -5.72
CA ALA A 68 16.67 -3.48 -5.19
C ALA A 68 16.51 -2.27 -6.12
N CYS A 69 16.59 -2.48 -7.44
CA CYS A 69 16.31 -1.44 -8.42
C CYS A 69 14.86 -0.97 -8.34
N CYS A 70 13.91 -1.91 -8.21
CA CYS A 70 12.49 -1.60 -8.07
C CYS A 70 12.18 -0.85 -6.77
N MET A 71 12.80 -1.25 -5.66
CA MET A 71 12.68 -0.53 -4.39
C MET A 71 13.17 0.92 -4.51
N ALA A 72 14.29 1.16 -5.20
CA ALA A 72 14.81 2.50 -5.43
C ALA A 72 13.89 3.32 -6.36
N HIS A 73 13.34 2.68 -7.40
CA HIS A 73 12.36 3.28 -8.30
C HIS A 73 11.10 3.72 -7.55
N ASP A 74 10.50 2.85 -6.75
CA ASP A 74 9.27 3.16 -6.02
C ASP A 74 9.50 4.29 -5.01
N ASN A 75 10.62 4.28 -4.29
CA ASN A 75 11.01 5.37 -3.39
C ASN A 75 11.23 6.70 -4.12
N CYS A 76 11.69 6.65 -5.38
CA CYS A 76 11.82 7.82 -6.22
C CYS A 76 10.43 8.33 -6.62
N VAL A 77 9.60 7.46 -7.20
CA VAL A 77 8.24 7.82 -7.64
C VAL A 77 7.38 8.32 -6.48
N ASP A 78 7.46 7.73 -5.30
CA ASP A 78 6.71 8.19 -4.11
C ASP A 78 7.08 9.63 -3.72
N LYS A 79 8.38 9.97 -3.77
CA LYS A 79 8.87 11.33 -3.47
C LYS A 79 8.54 12.34 -4.55
N PHE A 80 8.53 11.90 -5.81
CA PHE A 80 8.38 12.77 -6.97
C PHE A 80 7.03 12.59 -7.66
N ALA A 81 6.03 11.92 -7.07
CA ALA A 81 4.76 11.63 -7.73
C ALA A 81 4.04 12.89 -8.23
N SER A 82 4.19 14.01 -7.51
CA SER A 82 3.69 15.33 -7.95
C SER A 82 4.42 15.90 -9.17
N GLU A 83 5.63 15.42 -9.49
CA GLU A 83 6.47 15.84 -10.62
C GLU A 83 6.51 14.77 -11.75
N CYS A 84 6.43 13.48 -11.44
CA CYS A 84 6.40 12.38 -12.42
C CYS A 84 5.10 12.33 -13.23
N MET A 85 3.97 12.76 -12.66
CA MET A 85 2.74 12.99 -13.44
C MET A 85 2.96 14.03 -14.56
N ALA A 86 3.87 15.00 -14.38
CA ALA A 86 4.17 15.98 -15.41
C ALA A 86 4.93 15.36 -16.59
N PHE A 87 5.82 14.39 -16.35
CA PHE A 87 6.59 13.73 -17.40
C PHE A 87 5.75 12.69 -18.18
N ALA A 88 4.90 11.93 -17.50
CA ALA A 88 4.00 10.96 -18.16
C ALA A 88 3.00 11.64 -19.12
N TYR A 89 2.58 12.88 -18.84
CA TYR A 89 1.74 13.67 -19.75
C TYR A 89 2.51 14.22 -20.97
N GLN A 90 3.82 14.43 -20.85
CA GLN A 90 4.64 15.00 -21.94
C GLN A 90 5.14 13.97 -22.95
N THR A 91 5.26 12.69 -22.60
CA THR A 91 5.65 11.62 -23.54
C THR A 91 4.51 11.08 -24.42
N HIS A 92 3.29 11.65 -24.32
CA HIS A 92 2.16 11.36 -25.22
C HIS A 92 1.79 12.51 -26.19
N ARG A 93 2.72 13.42 -26.48
CA ARG A 93 2.63 14.38 -27.59
C ARG A 93 3.82 14.29 -28.53
#